data_AF-A0AAW0X2H6-F1
#
_entry.id   AF-A0AAW0X2H6-F1
#
_cell.length_a   1.000
_cell.length_b   1.000
_cell.length_c   1.000
_cell.angle_alpha   90.00
_cell.angle_beta   90.00
_cell.angle_gamma   90.00
#
_symmetry.space_group_name_H-M   'P 1'
#
loop_
_entity.id
_entity.type
_entity.pdbx_description
1 polymer ?
#
loop_
_entity_poly.entity_id
_entity_poly.type
_entity_poly.pdbx_seq_one_letter_code
_entity_poly.pdbx_strand_id
1 'polypeptide(L)'
;MKLPTGFQLIGQVGLKDYESWVSYFANQEENECRDPITMRAYARVGLMGNPSDGFNGKTVSLSIANFWAEVTITESSNLRLIPHPVNDPTEFGSMSDLYGISDKEGYLGGLRLLQATCKKFYYYCVQRGYMRVWCTWISPSH
;
A
#
# COMPACT_ATOMS: atom_id res chain seq x y z
N MET A 1 -15.56 -22.94 12.52
CA MET A 1 -14.43 -23.16 11.59
C MET A 1 -13.53 -21.92 11.74
N LYS A 2 -12.35 -22.03 12.36
CA LYS A 2 -11.46 -20.88 12.59
C LYS A 2 -10.89 -20.45 11.24
N LEU A 3 -11.10 -19.20 10.85
CA LEU A 3 -10.42 -18.59 9.68
C LEU A 3 -8.91 -18.85 9.84
N PRO A 4 -8.20 -19.22 8.76
CA PRO A 4 -6.76 -19.44 8.86
C PRO A 4 -6.14 -18.06 9.07
N THR A 5 -5.89 -17.77 10.34
CA THR A 5 -5.26 -16.55 10.84
C THR A 5 -3.90 -16.46 10.16
N GLY A 6 -3.64 -15.42 9.35
CA GLY A 6 -2.37 -15.13 8.66
C GLY A 6 -1.14 -15.00 9.59
N PHE A 7 -1.33 -15.31 10.86
CA PHE A 7 -0.40 -15.39 11.96
C PHE A 7 0.64 -16.52 11.85
N GLN A 8 0.49 -17.47 10.92
CA GLN A 8 1.57 -18.41 10.57
C GLN A 8 2.78 -17.73 9.90
N LEU A 9 2.68 -16.44 9.58
CA LEU A 9 3.76 -15.63 9.01
C LEU A 9 4.62 -14.93 10.08
N ILE A 10 4.30 -15.08 11.37
CA ILE A 10 5.15 -14.58 12.46
C ILE A 10 6.28 -15.61 12.70
N GLY A 11 7.39 -15.50 11.98
CA GLY A 11 8.54 -16.42 12.10
C GLY A 11 9.47 -16.41 10.89
N GLN A 12 10.27 -17.48 10.71
CA GLN A 12 10.97 -17.73 9.46
C GLN A 12 9.98 -18.23 8.42
N VAL A 13 9.51 -17.33 7.55
CA VAL A 13 8.61 -17.70 6.47
C VAL A 13 9.37 -17.81 5.16
N GLY A 14 9.15 -18.88 4.41
CA GLY A 14 9.70 -19.03 3.06
C GLY A 14 8.99 -18.13 2.05
N LEU A 15 9.70 -17.78 0.97
CA LEU A 15 9.15 -17.01 -0.15
C LEU A 15 7.89 -17.66 -0.74
N LYS A 16 7.88 -19.00 -0.84
CA LYS A 16 6.74 -19.77 -1.35
C LYS A 16 5.48 -19.61 -0.51
N ASP A 17 5.64 -19.61 0.81
CA ASP A 17 4.51 -19.47 1.72
C ASP A 17 3.93 -18.05 1.59
N TYR A 18 4.79 -17.03 1.56
CA TYR A 18 4.39 -15.65 1.32
C TYR A 18 3.59 -15.48 0.00
N GLU A 19 4.11 -16.01 -1.12
CA GLU A 19 3.42 -15.95 -2.42
C GLU A 19 2.06 -16.63 -2.40
N SER A 20 1.94 -17.77 -1.71
CA SER A 20 0.67 -18.50 -1.59
C SER A 20 -0.40 -17.70 -0.82
N TRP A 21 0.01 -16.96 0.21
CA TRP A 21 -0.90 -16.12 0.98
C TRP A 21 -1.33 -14.89 0.19
N VAL A 22 -0.39 -14.22 -0.48
CA VAL A 22 -0.69 -13.06 -1.34
C VAL A 22 -1.73 -13.44 -2.39
N SER A 23 -1.55 -14.58 -3.06
CA SER A 23 -2.50 -15.07 -4.06
C SER A 23 -3.87 -15.47 -3.47
N TYR A 24 -3.92 -16.06 -2.28
CA TYR A 24 -5.18 -16.36 -1.59
C TYR A 24 -6.01 -15.10 -1.29
N PHE A 25 -5.37 -14.04 -0.79
CA PHE A 25 -6.06 -12.78 -0.49
C PHE A 25 -6.43 -11.99 -1.75
N ALA A 26 -5.59 -12.03 -2.79
CA ALA A 26 -5.88 -11.38 -4.06
C ALA A 26 -7.14 -11.95 -4.75
N ASN A 27 -7.38 -13.27 -4.67
CA ASN A 27 -8.51 -13.93 -5.31
C ASN A 27 -9.88 -13.62 -4.67
N GLN A 28 -9.94 -13.04 -3.46
CA GLN A 28 -11.22 -12.76 -2.80
C GLN A 28 -11.94 -11.52 -3.33
N GLU A 29 -11.32 -10.75 -4.23
CA GLU A 29 -11.80 -9.41 -4.60
C GLU A 29 -12.23 -9.25 -6.08
N GLU A 30 -12.24 -10.35 -6.84
CA GLU A 30 -12.27 -10.36 -8.31
C GLU A 30 -13.62 -10.07 -9.01
N ASN A 31 -14.57 -9.37 -8.38
CA ASN A 31 -15.91 -9.25 -9.00
C ASN A 31 -16.23 -7.95 -9.75
N GLU A 32 -15.39 -6.91 -9.74
CA GLU A 32 -15.64 -5.75 -10.60
C GLU A 32 -14.37 -5.09 -11.13
N CYS A 33 -14.32 -4.97 -12.47
CA CYS A 33 -13.65 -3.94 -13.28
C CYS A 33 -12.43 -4.32 -14.14
N ARG A 34 -12.18 -3.40 -15.10
CA ARG A 34 -11.27 -3.41 -16.26
C ARG A 34 -9.80 -3.64 -15.92
N ASP A 35 -9.00 -3.83 -16.97
CA ASP A 35 -7.56 -4.13 -16.94
C ASP A 35 -6.79 -3.43 -15.78
N PRO A 36 -6.32 -4.19 -14.77
CA PRO A 36 -5.62 -3.61 -13.62
C PRO A 36 -4.27 -3.01 -14.02
N ILE A 37 -3.92 -1.86 -13.44
CA ILE A 37 -2.59 -1.26 -13.58
C ILE A 37 -1.76 -1.62 -12.36
N THR A 38 -0.69 -2.39 -12.58
CA THR A 38 0.26 -2.77 -11.53
C THR A 38 1.58 -2.05 -11.73
N MET A 39 2.09 -1.41 -10.69
CA MET A 39 3.38 -0.70 -10.73
C MET A 39 4.21 -0.96 -9.48
N ARG A 40 5.54 -0.98 -9.64
CA ARG A 40 6.52 -1.22 -8.56
C ARG A 40 7.36 0.01 -8.26
N ALA A 41 7.63 0.24 -6.97
CA ALA A 41 8.60 1.20 -6.47
C ALA A 41 9.69 0.48 -5.67
N TYR A 42 10.93 0.52 -6.14
CA TYR A 42 12.06 -0.16 -5.51
C TYR A 42 12.60 0.61 -4.30
N ALA A 43 13.06 -0.13 -3.29
CA ALA A 43 13.74 0.41 -2.13
C ALA A 43 15.05 1.10 -2.52
N ARG A 44 15.52 2.01 -1.69
CA ARG A 44 16.77 2.76 -1.91
C ARG A 44 17.63 2.74 -0.66
N VAL A 45 18.95 2.72 -0.87
CA VAL A 45 19.94 2.93 0.18
C VAL A 45 20.73 4.20 -0.12
N GLY A 46 20.92 5.04 0.90
CA GLY A 46 21.79 6.20 0.81
C GLY A 46 23.25 5.78 0.90
N LEU A 47 24.05 6.08 -0.14
CA LEU A 47 25.48 5.81 -0.14
C LEU A 47 26.25 6.95 0.55
N MET A 48 25.90 8.19 0.20
CA MET A 48 26.55 9.39 0.73
C MET A 48 25.62 10.60 0.64
N GLY A 49 25.74 11.52 1.61
CA GLY A 49 25.02 12.79 1.62
C GLY A 49 23.90 12.90 2.64
N ASN A 50 23.62 11.85 3.42
CA ASN A 50 22.76 11.93 4.62
C ASN A 50 23.62 12.40 5.81
N PRO A 51 23.24 13.43 6.60
CA PRO A 51 21.97 14.17 6.66
C PRO A 51 21.90 15.46 5.82
N SER A 52 22.91 15.74 4.99
CA SER A 52 22.97 16.97 4.21
C SER A 52 21.83 17.12 3.20
N ASP A 53 21.21 16.03 2.75
CA ASP A 53 20.01 16.04 1.91
C ASP A 53 18.83 16.77 2.55
N GLY A 54 18.71 16.73 3.88
CA GLY A 54 17.72 17.52 4.62
C GLY A 54 17.95 19.04 4.54
N PHE A 55 19.14 19.47 4.08
CA PHE A 55 19.55 20.87 3.94
C PHE A 55 19.90 21.21 2.49
N ASN A 56 19.20 20.62 1.51
CA ASN A 56 19.42 20.82 0.07
C ASN A 56 20.82 20.39 -0.43
N GLY A 57 21.53 19.55 0.34
CA GLY A 57 22.78 18.92 -0.08
C GLY A 57 22.55 17.90 -1.19
N LYS A 58 23.61 17.59 -1.94
CA LYS A 58 23.57 16.53 -2.96
C LYS A 58 23.68 15.17 -2.28
N THR A 59 22.87 14.22 -2.74
CA THR A 59 22.88 12.83 -2.26
C THR A 59 23.16 11.85 -3.39
N VAL A 60 23.90 10.80 -3.05
CA VAL A 60 24.10 9.63 -3.89
C VAL A 60 23.35 8.47 -3.24
N SER A 61 22.42 7.87 -3.97
CA SER A 61 21.63 6.72 -3.51
C SER A 61 21.57 5.64 -4.58
N LEU A 62 21.40 4.40 -4.14
CA LEU A 62 21.32 3.22 -4.99
C LEU A 62 19.96 2.54 -4.79
N SER A 63 19.32 2.09 -5.86
CA SER A 63 18.10 1.28 -5.79
C SER A 63 18.43 -0.18 -5.52
N ILE A 64 17.69 -0.84 -4.63
CA ILE A 64 17.83 -2.26 -4.34
C ILE A 64 16.70 -3.02 -5.05
N ALA A 65 17.05 -3.89 -5.99
CA ALA A 65 16.07 -4.61 -6.80
C ALA A 65 15.25 -5.65 -6.01
N ASN A 66 15.84 -6.23 -4.95
CA ASN A 66 15.22 -7.32 -4.19
C ASN A 66 14.14 -6.85 -3.19
N PHE A 67 13.97 -5.54 -3.03
CA PHE A 67 12.97 -4.96 -2.13
C PHE A 67 12.18 -3.90 -2.87
N TRP A 68 10.85 -4.05 -2.93
CA TRP A 68 9.96 -3.12 -3.59
C TRP A 68 8.59 -3.07 -2.91
N ALA A 69 7.89 -1.97 -3.11
CA ALA A 69 6.45 -1.88 -2.89
C ALA A 69 5.76 -2.06 -4.26
N GLU A 70 4.77 -2.93 -4.34
CA GLU A 70 3.93 -3.11 -5.52
C GLU A 70 2.52 -2.61 -5.19
N VAL A 71 1.90 -1.88 -6.11
CA VAL A 71 0.52 -1.42 -5.97
C VAL A 71 -0.23 -1.72 -7.26
N THR A 72 -1.39 -2.35 -7.10
CA THR A 72 -2.35 -2.60 -8.18
C THR A 72 -3.52 -1.66 -8.02
N ILE A 73 -3.88 -0.97 -9.10
CA ILE A 73 -5.01 -0.04 -9.15
C ILE A 73 -6.00 -0.57 -10.18
N THR A 74 -7.25 -0.68 -9.76
CA THR A 74 -8.40 -0.99 -10.60
C THR A 74 -9.40 0.16 -10.54
N GLU A 75 -10.03 0.46 -11.67
CA GLU A 75 -11.14 1.40 -11.69
C GLU A 75 -12.29 0.84 -10.86
N SER A 76 -12.90 1.63 -10.00
CA SER A 76 -14.03 1.19 -9.16
C SER A 76 -14.93 2.38 -8.87
N SER A 77 -16.21 2.11 -8.61
CA SER A 77 -17.20 3.12 -8.24
C SER A 77 -16.89 3.80 -6.91
N ASN A 78 -16.26 3.06 -6.00
CA ASN A 78 -15.91 3.52 -4.66
C ASN A 78 -14.40 3.39 -4.43
N LEU A 79 -13.79 4.37 -3.76
CA LEU A 79 -12.39 4.28 -3.37
C LEU A 79 -12.22 3.28 -2.22
N ARG A 80 -11.57 2.15 -2.50
CA ARG A 80 -11.19 1.15 -1.50
C ARG A 80 -9.67 1.04 -1.42
N LEU A 81 -9.12 1.18 -0.22
CA LEU A 81 -7.71 0.93 0.05
C LEU A 81 -7.60 -0.44 0.70
N ILE A 82 -6.96 -1.38 0.01
CA ILE A 82 -6.75 -2.74 0.49
C ILE A 82 -5.33 -2.82 1.07
N PRO A 83 -5.18 -2.96 2.40
CA PRO A 83 -3.87 -3.10 3.02
C PRO A 83 -3.25 -4.45 2.68
N HIS A 84 -1.93 -4.55 2.76
CA HIS A 84 -1.26 -5.83 2.57
C HIS A 84 -1.64 -6.78 3.72
N PRO A 85 -2.18 -7.98 3.44
CA PRO A 85 -2.76 -8.84 4.48
C PRO A 85 -1.75 -9.32 5.52
N VAL A 86 -0.46 -9.38 5.15
CA VAL A 86 0.63 -9.86 6.01
C VAL A 86 1.35 -8.72 6.73
N ASN A 87 1.53 -7.59 6.04
CA ASN A 87 2.40 -6.51 6.51
C ASN A 87 1.60 -5.38 7.16
N ASP A 88 0.33 -5.25 6.80
CA ASP A 88 -0.59 -4.25 7.33
C ASP A 88 -1.91 -4.90 7.83
N PRO A 89 -1.84 -5.93 8.72
CA PRO A 89 -3.05 -6.58 9.21
C PRO A 89 -3.88 -5.62 10.05
N THR A 90 -5.17 -5.55 9.75
CA THR A 90 -6.16 -4.77 10.52
C THR A 90 -6.91 -5.62 11.54
N GLU A 91 -6.75 -6.95 11.48
CA GLU A 91 -7.39 -7.91 12.35
C GLU A 91 -6.34 -8.85 12.96
N PHE A 92 -6.45 -9.09 14.27
CA PHE A 92 -5.49 -9.90 15.02
C PHE A 92 -6.18 -11.06 15.72
N GLY A 93 -5.55 -12.24 15.70
CA GLY A 93 -6.08 -13.46 16.34
C GLY A 93 -6.00 -13.41 17.86
N SER A 94 -5.05 -12.66 18.41
CA SER A 94 -4.84 -12.49 19.85
C SER A 94 -4.10 -11.18 20.17
N MET A 95 -3.92 -10.88 21.46
CA MET A 95 -3.14 -9.71 21.91
C MET A 95 -1.62 -9.91 21.74
N SER A 96 -1.13 -11.14 21.94
CA SER A 96 0.29 -11.49 21.74
C SER A 96 0.73 -11.29 20.29
N ASP A 97 -0.18 -11.58 19.38
CA ASP A 97 -0.06 -11.40 17.94
C ASP A 97 0.11 -9.93 17.56
N LEU A 98 -0.77 -9.06 18.08
CA LEU A 98 -0.65 -7.61 17.91
C LEU A 98 0.68 -7.08 18.46
N TYR A 99 1.08 -7.55 19.65
CA TYR A 99 2.36 -7.17 20.26
C TYR A 99 3.55 -7.57 19.38
N GLY A 100 3.59 -8.82 18.91
CA GLY A 100 4.70 -9.32 18.10
C GLY A 100 4.86 -8.63 16.75
N ILE A 101 3.76 -8.24 16.11
CA ILE A 101 3.80 -7.47 14.86
C ILE A 101 4.19 -6.02 15.13
N SER A 102 3.60 -5.40 16.15
CA SER A 102 3.89 -3.99 16.49
C SER A 102 5.33 -3.78 16.96
N ASP A 103 5.94 -4.78 17.60
CA ASP A 103 7.34 -4.73 18.05
C ASP A 103 8.32 -4.81 16.86
N LYS A 104 7.98 -5.59 15.83
CA LYS A 104 8.83 -5.78 14.64
C LYS A 104 8.66 -4.70 13.58
N GLU A 105 7.42 -4.42 13.20
CA GLU A 105 7.06 -3.54 12.08
C GLU A 105 6.71 -2.12 12.55
N GLY A 106 6.59 -1.93 13.87
CA GLY A 106 6.06 -0.70 14.44
C GLY A 106 4.54 -0.60 14.30
N TYR A 107 4.03 0.60 14.59
CA TYR A 107 2.59 0.90 14.54
C TYR A 107 2.15 1.55 13.22
N LEU A 108 3.10 1.79 12.31
CA LEU A 108 2.91 2.61 11.12
C LEU A 108 2.89 1.75 9.86
N GLY A 109 1.68 1.37 9.45
CA GLY A 109 1.46 0.63 8.22
C GLY A 109 1.42 1.47 6.93
N GLY A 110 1.40 0.77 5.79
CA GLY A 110 1.32 1.32 4.44
C GLY A 110 0.05 2.11 4.14
N LEU A 111 -1.04 1.87 4.89
CA LEU A 111 -2.32 2.57 4.70
C LEU A 111 -2.18 4.10 4.82
N ARG A 112 -1.35 4.58 5.76
CA ARG A 112 -1.11 6.02 5.95
C ARG A 112 -0.41 6.64 4.73
N LEU A 113 0.52 5.90 4.11
CA LEU A 113 1.21 6.32 2.89
C LEU A 113 0.25 6.37 1.70
N LEU A 114 -0.64 5.38 1.57
CA LEU A 114 -1.69 5.38 0.56
C LEU A 114 -2.63 6.58 0.70
N GLN A 115 -3.13 6.85 1.91
CA GLN A 115 -3.99 8.01 2.18
C GLN A 115 -3.31 9.35 1.86
N ALA A 116 -2.04 9.51 2.27
CA ALA A 116 -1.27 10.71 1.97
C ALA A 116 -1.05 10.88 0.46
N THR A 117 -0.82 9.79 -0.26
CA THR A 117 -0.65 9.77 -1.72
C THR A 117 -1.94 10.17 -2.42
N CYS A 118 -3.08 9.58 -2.06
CA CYS A 118 -4.39 9.94 -2.60
C CYS A 118 -4.71 11.42 -2.35
N LYS A 119 -4.43 11.95 -1.15
CA LYS A 119 -4.61 13.37 -0.83
C LYS A 119 -3.78 14.27 -1.73
N LYS A 120 -2.50 13.95 -1.93
CA LYS A 120 -1.59 14.74 -2.79
C LYS A 120 -1.97 14.64 -4.26
N PHE A 121 -2.36 13.46 -4.74
CA PHE A 121 -2.85 13.25 -6.09
C PHE A 121 -4.12 14.05 -6.36
N TYR A 122 -5.11 13.98 -5.47
CA TYR A 122 -6.34 14.76 -5.57
C TYR A 122 -6.04 16.27 -5.61
N TYR A 123 -5.19 16.76 -4.71
CA TYR A 123 -4.76 18.15 -4.68
C TYR A 123 -4.11 18.59 -6.01
N TYR A 124 -3.24 17.74 -6.57
CA TYR A 124 -2.62 17.99 -7.87
C TYR A 124 -3.66 18.08 -9.00
N CYS A 125 -4.63 17.16 -9.03
CA CYS A 125 -5.70 17.15 -10.04
C CYS A 125 -6.59 18.39 -9.97
N VAL A 126 -6.92 18.86 -8.76
CA VAL A 126 -7.68 20.09 -8.56
C VAL A 126 -6.90 21.30 -9.06
N GLN A 127 -5.61 21.41 -8.71
CA GLN A 127 -4.76 22.52 -9.13
C GLN A 127 -4.58 22.59 -10.66
N ARG A 128 -4.50 21.45 -11.33
CA ARG A 128 -4.36 21.35 -12.79
C ARG A 128 -5.69 21.43 -13.55
N GLY A 129 -6.83 21.42 -12.84
CA GLY A 129 -8.15 21.48 -13.46
C GLY A 129 -8.68 20.15 -14.01
N TYR A 130 -7.99 19.03 -13.77
CA TYR A 130 -8.42 17.70 -14.24
C TYR A 130 -9.73 17.22 -13.60
N MET A 131 -10.09 17.78 -12.44
CA MET A 131 -11.31 17.38 -11.72
C MET A 131 -12.58 18.12 -12.15
N ARG A 132 -12.52 19.06 -13.10
CA ARG A 132 -13.73 19.77 -13.58
C ARG A 132 -14.65 18.91 -14.44
N VAL A 133 -14.21 17.72 -14.88
CA VAL A 133 -14.98 16.87 -15.80
C VAL A 133 -15.96 15.92 -15.06
N TRP A 134 -15.80 15.73 -13.75
CA TRP A 134 -16.66 14.84 -12.97
C TRP A 134 -17.85 15.54 -12.30
N CYS A 135 -17.88 16.87 -12.27
CA CYS A 135 -18.92 17.63 -11.55
C CYS A 135 -20.14 18.02 -12.41
N THR A 136 -20.18 17.65 -13.70
CA THR A 136 -21.28 17.99 -14.61
C THR A 136 -22.45 16.98 -14.60
N TRP A 137 -22.40 15.93 -13.77
CA TRP A 137 -23.49 14.94 -13.63
C TRP A 137 -24.33 15.07 -12.36
N ILE A 138 -24.11 16.09 -11.53
CA ILE A 138 -25.09 16.49 -10.51
C ILE A 138 -25.95 17.59 -11.14
N SER A 139 -26.90 17.16 -11.96
CA SER A 139 -28.03 18.01 -12.33
C SER A 139 -28.80 18.36 -11.05
N PRO A 140 -29.09 19.65 -10.78
CA PRO A 140 -30.02 20.01 -9.73
C PRO A 140 -31.43 19.68 -10.23
N SER A 141 -31.91 18.48 -9.92
CA SER A 141 -33.34 18.19 -10.05
C SER A 141 -34.07 18.91 -8.91
N HIS A 142 -34.79 19.95 -9.31
CA HIS A 142 -36.00 20.55 -8.73
C HIS A 142 -36.39 20.24 -7.28
#